data_AF-A0A165JRN2-F1
#
_entry.id   AF-A0A165JRN2-F1
#
_cell.length_a   1.000
_cell.length_b   1.000
_cell.length_c   1.000
_cell.angle_alpha   90.00
_cell.angle_beta   90.00
_cell.angle_gamma   90.00
#
_symmetry.space_group_name_H-M   'P 1'
#
loop_
_entity.id
_entity.type
_entity.pdbx_description
1 polymer ?
#
loop_
_entity_poly.entity_id
_entity_poly.type
_entity_poly.pdbx_seq_one_letter_code
_entity_poly.pdbx_strand_id
1 'polypeptide(L)'
;MMQRFWRALTYTLHAARSVMLANPNAEVYPLIPCFRVCEVYMGSPTGASVMLNMFLSPFPAPGVDPSVWTTVRTFQASFLGLELAGMLAAALSSYIRQVSADSGTPLYVDLFFADLAPADVVAALVTAWDVRRRAFPDDYFETIGVHLMQHCSEIRPDWWLAALDYAEQSASEHERQMMLALKDEVARRGPCVQCPAI
;
A
#
# COMPACT_ATOMS: atom_id res chain seq x y z
N MET A 1 23.50 1.73 -10.61
CA MET A 1 23.42 1.19 -9.23
C MET A 1 22.02 0.62 -8.92
N MET A 2 20.94 1.35 -9.22
CA MET A 2 19.54 0.90 -9.05
C MET A 2 19.22 -0.48 -9.64
N GLN A 3 19.64 -0.79 -10.87
CA GLN A 3 19.28 -2.06 -11.52
C GLN A 3 19.76 -3.31 -10.76
N ARG A 4 20.92 -3.24 -10.08
CA ARG A 4 21.44 -4.35 -9.27
C ARG A 4 20.64 -4.52 -7.98
N PHE A 5 20.26 -3.41 -7.33
CA PHE A 5 19.39 -3.43 -6.16
C PHE A 5 18.03 -4.04 -6.49
N TRP A 6 17.37 -3.60 -7.58
CA TRP A 6 16.06 -4.12 -7.97
C TRP A 6 16.10 -5.59 -8.32
N ARG A 7 17.10 -6.03 -9.08
CA ARG A 7 17.31 -7.46 -9.32
C ARG A 7 17.46 -8.23 -8.01
N ALA A 8 18.31 -7.75 -7.09
CA ALA A 8 18.51 -8.40 -5.81
C ALA A 8 17.21 -8.47 -4.99
N LEU A 9 16.47 -7.35 -4.89
CA LEU A 9 15.20 -7.28 -4.17
C LEU A 9 14.16 -8.20 -4.79
N THR A 10 14.00 -8.20 -6.11
CA THR A 10 13.13 -9.13 -6.84
C THR A 10 13.49 -10.59 -6.53
N TYR A 11 14.78 -10.95 -6.60
CA TYR A 11 15.22 -12.30 -6.25
C TYR A 11 14.91 -12.64 -4.80
N THR A 12 15.13 -11.71 -3.87
CA THR A 12 14.79 -11.88 -2.45
C THR A 12 13.29 -12.07 -2.24
N LEU A 13 12.44 -11.25 -2.88
CA LEU A 13 10.98 -11.37 -2.77
C LEU A 13 10.49 -12.70 -3.35
N HIS A 14 11.04 -13.13 -4.49
CA HIS A 14 10.71 -14.42 -5.10
C HIS A 14 11.15 -15.61 -4.22
N ALA A 15 12.37 -15.56 -3.69
CA ALA A 15 12.88 -16.59 -2.78
C ALA A 15 12.07 -16.63 -1.47
N ALA A 16 11.74 -15.46 -0.90
CA ALA A 16 10.93 -15.36 0.32
C ALA A 16 9.54 -15.96 0.11
N ARG A 17 8.89 -15.71 -1.03
CA ARG A 17 7.61 -16.34 -1.38
C ARG A 17 7.72 -17.87 -1.34
N SER A 18 8.73 -18.44 -1.98
CA SER A 18 8.93 -19.89 -2.00
C SER A 18 9.14 -20.46 -0.59
N VAL A 19 9.87 -19.76 0.28
CA VAL A 19 10.05 -20.15 1.68
C VAL A 19 8.74 -20.08 2.45
N MET A 20 7.95 -19.01 2.30
CA MET A 20 6.65 -18.85 2.97
C MET A 20 5.62 -19.89 2.51
N LEU A 21 5.62 -20.27 1.23
CA LEU A 21 4.77 -21.33 0.73
C LEU A 21 5.17 -22.71 1.28
N ALA A 22 6.47 -22.97 1.41
CA ALA A 22 6.97 -24.23 1.97
C ALA A 22 6.82 -24.30 3.49
N ASN A 23 6.88 -23.16 4.18
CA ASN A 23 6.72 -23.05 5.62
C ASN A 23 5.89 -21.79 5.95
N PRO A 24 4.56 -21.93 6.08
CA PRO A 24 3.66 -20.82 6.39
C PRO A 24 3.96 -20.10 7.71
N ASN A 25 4.71 -20.74 8.62
CA ASN A 25 5.11 -20.18 9.91
C ASN A 25 6.51 -19.54 9.87
N ALA A 26 7.19 -19.52 8.71
CA ALA A 26 8.48 -18.87 8.59
C ALA A 26 8.32 -17.35 8.68
N GLU A 27 8.96 -16.74 9.67
CA GLU A 27 9.07 -15.28 9.77
C GLU A 27 10.09 -14.77 8.76
N VAL A 28 9.60 -14.31 7.61
CA VAL A 28 10.43 -13.67 6.58
C VAL A 28 9.95 -12.24 6.40
N TYR A 29 10.89 -11.29 6.46
CA TYR A 29 10.60 -9.86 6.35
C TYR A 29 11.23 -9.26 5.08
N PRO A 30 10.87 -9.74 3.88
CA PRO A 30 11.58 -9.38 2.65
C PRO A 30 11.32 -7.94 2.20
N LEU A 31 10.35 -7.26 2.82
CA LEU A 31 9.99 -5.87 2.55
C LEU A 31 10.78 -4.85 3.38
N ILE A 32 11.59 -5.26 4.37
CA ILE A 32 12.40 -4.33 5.19
C ILE A 32 13.28 -3.39 4.33
N PRO A 33 14.00 -3.88 3.31
CA PRO A 33 14.78 -3.00 2.45
C PRO A 33 13.92 -1.96 1.71
N CYS A 34 12.67 -2.31 1.35
CA CYS A 34 11.74 -1.39 0.71
C CYS A 34 11.39 -0.22 1.65
N PHE A 35 11.11 -0.50 2.92
CA PHE A 35 10.81 0.54 3.91
C PHE A 35 11.97 1.51 4.10
N ARG A 36 13.19 1.00 4.25
CA ARG A 36 14.38 1.85 4.39
C ARG A 36 14.60 2.75 3.18
N VAL A 37 14.33 2.25 1.98
CA VAL A 37 14.35 3.09 0.77
C VAL A 37 13.26 4.16 0.88
N CYS A 38 12.02 3.80 1.20
CA CYS A 38 10.93 4.75 1.31
C CYS A 38 11.21 5.86 2.34
N GLU A 39 11.68 5.50 3.54
CA GLU A 39 12.07 6.45 4.60
C GLU A 39 13.10 7.49 4.12
N VAL A 40 14.13 7.04 3.38
CA VAL A 40 15.19 7.92 2.89
C VAL A 40 14.67 8.88 1.81
N TYR A 41 13.81 8.41 0.92
CA TYR A 41 13.37 9.19 -0.25
C TYR A 41 12.16 10.08 0.02
N MET A 42 11.32 9.79 1.03
CA MET A 42 10.15 10.62 1.37
C MET A 42 10.52 12.01 1.92
N GLY A 43 11.78 12.28 2.27
CA GLY A 43 12.22 13.58 2.79
C GLY A 43 12.27 14.73 1.76
N SER A 44 11.99 14.47 0.47
CA SER A 44 12.02 15.52 -0.57
C SER A 44 11.10 15.21 -1.77
N PRO A 45 10.63 16.23 -2.52
CA PRO A 45 9.87 16.06 -3.76
C PRO A 45 10.57 15.17 -4.80
N THR A 46 11.86 15.43 -5.04
CA THR A 46 12.70 14.67 -5.97
C THR A 46 12.83 13.22 -5.53
N GLY A 47 13.01 13.00 -4.22
CA GLY A 47 13.08 11.65 -3.67
C GLY A 47 11.76 10.90 -3.82
N ALA A 48 10.62 11.53 -3.55
CA ALA A 48 9.30 10.95 -3.75
C ALA A 48 9.09 10.53 -5.22
N SER A 49 9.45 11.38 -6.18
CA SER A 49 9.37 11.03 -7.62
C SER A 49 10.27 9.84 -7.99
N VAL A 50 11.52 9.83 -7.50
CA VAL A 50 12.43 8.69 -7.70
C VAL A 50 11.83 7.42 -7.12
N MET A 51 11.25 7.49 -5.92
CA MET A 51 10.60 6.35 -5.27
C MET A 51 9.35 5.86 -6.03
N LEU A 52 8.46 6.76 -6.46
CA LEU A 52 7.28 6.39 -7.24
C LEU A 52 7.67 5.73 -8.56
N ASN A 53 8.62 6.31 -9.30
CA ASN A 53 9.16 5.69 -10.51
C ASN A 53 9.80 4.33 -10.21
N MET A 54 10.46 4.21 -9.07
CA MET A 54 11.17 3.01 -8.66
C MET A 54 10.25 1.84 -8.29
N PHE A 55 9.10 2.11 -7.66
CA PHE A 55 8.16 1.07 -7.20
C PHE A 55 6.95 0.87 -8.12
N LEU A 56 6.53 1.88 -8.89
CA LEU A 56 5.34 1.81 -9.73
C LEU A 56 5.65 1.62 -11.21
N SER A 57 6.84 2.02 -11.68
CA SER A 57 7.16 1.83 -13.10
C SER A 57 7.43 0.35 -13.42
N PRO A 58 6.98 -0.13 -14.59
CA PRO A 58 7.19 -1.51 -14.99
C PRO A 58 8.69 -1.88 -14.99
N PHE A 59 9.07 -2.91 -14.24
CA PHE A 59 10.43 -3.42 -14.29
C PHE A 59 10.57 -4.39 -15.47
N PRO A 60 11.50 -4.17 -16.42
CA PRO A 60 11.64 -5.01 -17.60
C PRO A 60 12.43 -6.29 -17.27
N ALA A 61 11.93 -7.10 -16.34
CA ALA A 61 12.43 -8.43 -16.06
C ALA A 61 11.32 -9.46 -16.29
N PRO A 62 11.55 -10.46 -17.16
CA PRO A 62 10.61 -11.55 -17.37
C PRO A 62 10.24 -12.23 -16.04
N GLY A 63 8.94 -12.37 -15.77
CA GLY A 63 8.43 -13.05 -14.56
C GLY A 63 8.34 -12.19 -13.30
N VAL A 64 8.62 -10.89 -13.38
CA VAL A 64 8.42 -9.95 -12.28
C VAL A 64 7.14 -9.17 -12.55
N ASP A 65 6.14 -9.35 -11.70
CA ASP A 65 4.90 -8.58 -11.79
C ASP A 65 5.20 -7.11 -11.45
N PRO A 66 4.78 -6.15 -12.29
CA PRO A 66 5.06 -4.73 -12.08
C PRO A 66 4.24 -4.10 -10.93
N SER A 67 3.22 -4.78 -10.43
CA SER A 67 2.25 -4.19 -9.50
C SER A 67 2.68 -4.29 -8.03
N VAL A 68 2.63 -3.16 -7.32
CA VAL A 68 2.74 -3.14 -5.86
C VAL A 68 1.70 -4.06 -5.24
N TRP A 69 0.49 -4.13 -5.79
CA TRP A 69 -0.59 -4.95 -5.25
C TRP A 69 -0.38 -6.44 -5.47
N THR A 70 0.29 -6.84 -6.55
CA THR A 70 0.75 -8.23 -6.67
C THR A 70 1.80 -8.54 -5.61
N THR A 71 2.68 -7.59 -5.26
CA THR A 71 3.61 -7.78 -4.14
C THR A 71 2.84 -7.94 -2.83
N VAL A 72 1.88 -7.05 -2.53
CA VAL A 72 1.02 -7.14 -1.34
C VAL A 72 0.28 -8.49 -1.26
N ARG A 73 -0.36 -8.91 -2.35
CA ARG A 73 -1.05 -10.21 -2.46
C ARG A 73 -0.11 -11.40 -2.31
N THR A 74 1.08 -11.31 -2.88
CA THR A 74 2.11 -12.37 -2.78
C THR A 74 2.47 -12.65 -1.32
N PHE A 75 2.46 -11.61 -0.49
CA PHE A 75 2.66 -11.71 0.95
C PHE A 75 1.34 -11.73 1.73
N GLN A 76 0.28 -12.30 1.13
CA GLN A 76 -1.04 -12.54 1.72
C GLN A 76 -1.68 -11.30 2.37
N ALA A 77 -1.46 -10.12 1.78
CA ALA A 77 -1.90 -8.87 2.38
C ALA A 77 -1.43 -8.70 3.84
N SER A 78 -0.25 -9.23 4.15
CA SER A 78 0.39 -9.04 5.45
C SER A 78 0.53 -7.56 5.77
N PHE A 79 0.63 -7.29 7.07
CA PHE A 79 0.91 -5.97 7.63
C PHE A 79 1.99 -5.21 6.85
N LEU A 80 3.11 -5.87 6.53
CA LEU A 80 4.22 -5.24 5.81
C LEU A 80 3.84 -4.84 4.37
N GLY A 81 2.98 -5.62 3.72
CA GLY A 81 2.46 -5.28 2.40
C GLY A 81 1.59 -4.01 2.45
N LEU A 82 0.67 -3.94 3.42
CA LEU A 82 -0.18 -2.77 3.60
C LEU A 82 0.60 -1.53 4.04
N GLU A 83 1.62 -1.69 4.88
CA GLU A 83 2.52 -0.61 5.27
C GLU A 83 3.24 -0.03 4.05
N LEU A 84 3.76 -0.90 3.16
CA LEU A 84 4.42 -0.46 1.93
C LEU A 84 3.45 0.29 1.01
N ALA A 85 2.23 -0.24 0.84
CA ALA A 85 1.19 0.44 0.08
C ALA A 85 0.85 1.81 0.69
N GLY A 86 0.80 1.90 2.02
CA GLY A 86 0.58 3.14 2.76
C GLY A 86 1.68 4.18 2.52
N MET A 87 2.94 3.76 2.55
CA MET A 87 4.08 4.65 2.25
C MET A 87 4.06 5.15 0.81
N LEU A 88 3.70 4.28 -0.14
CA LEU A 88 3.61 4.66 -1.56
C LEU A 88 2.44 5.61 -1.82
N ALA A 89 1.28 5.36 -1.20
CA ALA A 89 0.14 6.28 -1.25
C ALA A 89 0.51 7.63 -0.62
N ALA A 90 1.17 7.64 0.53
CA ALA A 90 1.63 8.87 1.18
C ALA A 90 2.55 9.69 0.27
N ALA A 91 3.54 9.06 -0.34
CA ALA A 91 4.44 9.76 -1.24
C ALA A 91 3.77 10.22 -2.53
N LEU A 92 2.81 9.47 -3.06
CA LEU A 92 2.02 9.87 -4.22
C LEU A 92 1.15 11.08 -3.89
N SER A 93 0.49 11.10 -2.73
CA SER A 93 -0.25 12.28 -2.23
C SER A 93 0.69 13.49 -2.08
N SER A 94 1.84 13.34 -1.41
CA SER A 94 2.82 14.44 -1.29
C SER A 94 3.28 14.94 -2.66
N TYR A 95 3.57 14.04 -3.60
CA TYR A 95 3.97 14.39 -4.96
C TYR A 95 2.89 15.18 -5.70
N ILE A 96 1.62 14.77 -5.61
CA ILE A 96 0.47 15.45 -6.21
C ILE A 96 0.29 16.87 -5.62
N ARG A 97 0.47 17.03 -4.30
CA ARG A 97 0.32 18.33 -3.63
C ARG A 97 1.38 19.35 -4.10
N GLN A 98 2.57 18.90 -4.49
CA GLN A 98 3.70 19.75 -4.87
C GLN A 98 3.78 20.06 -6.35
N VAL A 99 3.57 19.05 -7.18
CA VAL A 99 3.73 19.18 -8.62
C VAL A 99 2.40 19.65 -9.18
N SER A 100 2.31 20.94 -9.52
CA SER A 100 1.08 21.54 -10.06
C SER A 100 0.69 20.86 -11.37
N ALA A 101 -0.18 19.84 -11.32
CA ALA A 101 -0.85 19.22 -12.46
C ALA A 101 0.02 18.92 -13.71
N ASP A 102 1.33 18.70 -13.56
CA ASP A 102 2.19 18.35 -14.70
C ASP A 102 1.90 16.90 -15.17
N SER A 103 2.20 16.67 -16.44
CA SER A 103 1.83 15.50 -17.27
C SER A 103 2.23 14.11 -16.76
N GLY A 104 3.07 14.01 -15.73
CA GLY A 104 3.49 12.73 -15.12
C GLY A 104 2.58 12.23 -13.99
N THR A 105 1.78 13.11 -13.38
CA THR A 105 0.93 12.80 -12.23
C THR A 105 -0.15 11.74 -12.52
N PRO A 106 -0.88 11.79 -13.65
CA PRO A 106 -1.90 10.80 -13.96
C PRO A 106 -1.32 9.39 -14.08
N LEU A 107 -0.11 9.24 -14.63
CA LEU A 107 0.53 7.94 -14.83
C LEU A 107 0.79 7.21 -13.51
N TYR A 108 1.36 7.87 -12.50
CA TYR A 108 1.65 7.22 -11.21
C TYR A 108 0.37 6.86 -10.45
N VAL A 109 -0.67 7.68 -10.56
CA VAL A 109 -1.99 7.36 -10.01
C VAL A 109 -2.55 6.12 -10.71
N ASP A 110 -2.55 6.08 -12.04
CA ASP A 110 -3.04 4.92 -12.77
C ASP A 110 -2.27 3.65 -12.44
N LEU A 111 -0.93 3.72 -12.38
CA LEU A 111 -0.09 2.57 -12.02
C LEU A 111 -0.34 2.09 -10.58
N PHE A 112 -0.51 3.00 -9.63
CA PHE A 112 -0.82 2.63 -8.25
C PHE A 112 -2.19 1.95 -8.15
N PHE A 113 -3.21 2.39 -8.90
CA PHE A 113 -4.55 1.83 -8.80
C PHE A 113 -4.88 0.71 -9.81
N ALA A 114 -4.00 0.41 -10.78
CA ALA A 114 -4.29 -0.48 -11.91
C ALA A 114 -4.78 -1.89 -11.51
N ASP A 115 -4.23 -2.45 -10.44
CA ASP A 115 -4.60 -3.81 -9.95
C ASP A 115 -5.23 -3.79 -8.56
N LEU A 116 -5.75 -2.62 -8.17
CA LEU A 116 -6.36 -2.43 -6.87
C LEU A 116 -7.87 -2.62 -6.93
N ALA A 117 -8.28 -3.87 -7.11
CA ALA A 117 -9.69 -4.23 -7.02
C ALA A 117 -10.22 -3.89 -5.62
N PRO A 118 -11.38 -3.23 -5.50
CA PRO A 118 -11.91 -2.87 -4.18
C PRO A 118 -12.10 -4.08 -3.24
N ALA A 119 -12.51 -5.22 -3.79
CA ALA A 119 -12.65 -6.48 -3.05
C ALA A 119 -11.34 -6.94 -2.39
N ASP A 120 -10.23 -6.88 -3.12
CA ASP A 120 -8.91 -7.30 -2.62
C ASP A 120 -8.47 -6.43 -1.44
N VAL A 121 -8.76 -5.12 -1.50
CA VAL A 121 -8.42 -4.19 -0.40
C VAL A 121 -9.28 -4.43 0.82
N VAL A 122 -10.59 -4.64 0.64
CA VAL A 122 -11.48 -4.96 1.74
C VAL A 122 -10.98 -6.22 2.46
N ALA A 123 -10.71 -7.30 1.71
CA ALA A 123 -10.19 -8.54 2.29
C ALA A 123 -8.83 -8.35 2.99
N ALA A 124 -7.94 -7.56 2.39
CA ALA A 124 -6.62 -7.24 2.94
C ALA A 124 -6.70 -6.46 4.26
N LEU A 125 -7.45 -5.35 4.27
CA LEU A 125 -7.67 -4.53 5.45
C LEU A 125 -8.36 -5.32 6.55
N VAL A 126 -9.30 -6.19 6.19
CA VAL A 126 -10.02 -7.04 7.14
C VAL A 126 -9.08 -8.05 7.79
N THR A 127 -8.26 -8.73 6.98
CA THR A 127 -7.26 -9.66 7.48
C THR A 127 -6.29 -8.98 8.45
N ALA A 128 -5.79 -7.79 8.10
CA ALA A 128 -4.86 -7.04 8.95
C ALA A 128 -5.49 -6.61 10.28
N TRP A 129 -6.76 -6.22 10.25
CA TRP A 129 -7.51 -5.85 11.45
C TRP A 129 -7.82 -7.05 12.35
N ASP A 130 -8.13 -8.22 11.79
CA ASP A 130 -8.35 -9.43 12.58
C ASP A 130 -7.05 -9.93 13.23
N VAL A 131 -5.91 -9.78 12.55
CA VAL A 131 -4.58 -10.03 13.13
C VAL A 131 -4.35 -9.10 14.34
N ARG A 132 -4.68 -7.81 14.24
CA ARG A 132 -4.64 -6.86 15.37
C ARG A 132 -5.43 -7.39 16.57
N ARG A 133 -6.71 -7.71 16.38
CA ARG A 133 -7.59 -8.18 17.47
C ARG A 133 -7.03 -9.37 18.23
N ARG A 134 -6.21 -10.19 17.59
CA ARG A 134 -5.63 -11.42 18.17
C ARG A 134 -4.24 -11.21 18.75
N ALA A 135 -3.44 -10.30 18.20
CA ALA A 135 -2.00 -10.26 18.46
C ALA A 135 -1.51 -9.04 19.26
N PHE A 136 -2.14 -7.86 19.15
CA PHE A 136 -1.57 -6.63 19.73
C PHE A 136 -2.65 -5.66 20.26
N PRO A 137 -2.50 -5.13 21.49
CA PRO A 137 -3.36 -4.07 22.03
C PRO A 137 -3.00 -2.64 21.55
N ASP A 138 -1.98 -2.46 20.71
CA ASP A 138 -1.51 -1.13 20.27
C ASP A 138 -2.24 -0.59 19.02
N ASP A 139 -2.50 0.72 19.01
CA ASP A 139 -3.22 1.49 17.98
C ASP A 139 -2.49 1.61 16.63
N TYR A 140 -1.28 1.04 16.52
CA TYR A 140 -0.43 1.15 15.33
C TYR A 140 -1.09 0.57 14.07
N PHE A 141 -1.83 -0.54 14.18
CA PHE A 141 -2.48 -1.19 13.04
C PHE A 141 -3.69 -0.42 12.49
N GLU A 142 -4.49 0.20 13.36
CA GLU A 142 -5.56 1.11 12.93
C GLU A 142 -4.95 2.27 12.17
N THR A 143 -3.80 2.75 12.65
CA THR A 143 -3.08 3.84 12.00
C THR A 143 -2.68 3.46 10.58
N ILE A 144 -2.21 2.25 10.27
CA ILE A 144 -1.85 1.90 8.87
C ILE A 144 -3.06 1.86 7.94
N GLY A 145 -4.13 1.16 8.32
CA GLY A 145 -5.31 1.04 7.47
C GLY A 145 -5.97 2.41 7.22
N VAL A 146 -6.12 3.20 8.29
CA VAL A 146 -6.65 4.56 8.21
C VAL A 146 -5.72 5.45 7.38
N HIS A 147 -4.41 5.36 7.60
CA HIS A 147 -3.42 6.18 6.89
C HIS A 147 -3.40 5.88 5.40
N LEU A 148 -3.42 4.60 5.01
CA LEU A 148 -3.56 4.19 3.62
C LEU A 148 -4.86 4.74 3.00
N MET A 149 -6.00 4.58 3.68
CA MET A 149 -7.29 5.05 3.16
C MET A 149 -7.38 6.59 3.08
N GLN A 150 -6.78 7.32 4.02
CA GLN A 150 -6.70 8.78 3.95
C GLN A 150 -6.01 9.23 2.66
N HIS A 151 -4.85 8.63 2.33
CA HIS A 151 -4.12 8.96 1.12
C HIS A 151 -4.83 8.48 -0.15
N CYS A 152 -5.36 7.26 -0.17
CA CYS A 152 -6.13 6.77 -1.32
C CYS A 152 -7.36 7.65 -1.61
N SER A 153 -8.07 8.09 -0.57
CA SER A 153 -9.24 8.98 -0.69
C SER A 153 -8.88 10.36 -1.22
N GLU A 154 -7.68 10.85 -0.93
CA GLU A 154 -7.19 12.11 -1.47
C GLU A 154 -6.77 11.98 -2.95
N ILE A 155 -6.08 10.90 -3.28
CA ILE A 155 -5.53 10.67 -4.63
C ILE A 155 -6.63 10.33 -5.63
N ARG A 156 -7.58 9.47 -5.24
CA ARG A 156 -8.67 8.98 -6.10
C ARG A 156 -9.94 8.77 -5.26
N PRO A 157 -10.69 9.84 -4.93
CA PRO A 157 -11.89 9.76 -4.10
C PRO A 157 -12.92 8.75 -4.61
N ASP A 158 -13.16 8.72 -5.92
CA ASP A 158 -14.14 7.84 -6.55
C ASP A 158 -13.82 6.34 -6.35
N TRP A 159 -12.52 5.99 -6.27
CA TRP A 159 -12.13 4.61 -5.98
C TRP A 159 -12.48 4.22 -4.55
N TRP A 160 -12.31 5.12 -3.58
CA TRP A 160 -12.68 4.86 -2.19
C TRP A 160 -14.19 4.68 -2.05
N LEU A 161 -14.97 5.53 -2.72
CA LEU A 161 -16.43 5.39 -2.77
C LEU A 161 -16.83 4.03 -3.36
N ALA A 162 -16.22 3.61 -4.47
CA ALA A 162 -16.47 2.29 -5.05
C ALA A 162 -16.12 1.13 -4.11
N ALA A 163 -15.10 1.27 -3.26
CA ALA A 163 -14.76 0.27 -2.25
C ALA A 163 -15.78 0.19 -1.12
N LEU A 164 -16.31 1.33 -0.69
CA LEU A 164 -17.40 1.38 0.28
C LEU A 164 -18.68 0.78 -0.30
N ASP A 165 -19.04 1.12 -1.54
CA ASP A 165 -20.21 0.58 -2.23
C ASP A 165 -20.10 -0.96 -2.40
N TYR A 166 -18.91 -1.45 -2.77
CA TYR A 166 -18.65 -2.89 -2.82
C TYR A 166 -18.85 -3.54 -1.45
N ALA A 167 -18.29 -2.95 -0.39
CA ALA A 167 -18.41 -3.49 0.96
C ALA A 167 -19.86 -3.53 1.46
N GLU A 168 -20.67 -2.54 1.09
CA GLU A 168 -22.09 -2.50 1.42
C GLU A 168 -22.91 -3.57 0.67
N GLN A 169 -22.61 -3.79 -0.62
CA GLN A 169 -23.43 -4.63 -1.49
C GLN A 169 -23.02 -6.10 -1.51
N SER A 170 -21.73 -6.41 -1.34
CA SER A 170 -21.17 -7.72 -1.69
C SER A 170 -20.32 -8.35 -0.60
N ALA A 171 -19.84 -7.59 0.38
CA ALA A 171 -18.99 -8.15 1.43
C ALA A 171 -19.80 -8.92 2.48
N SER A 172 -19.13 -9.80 3.22
CA SER A 172 -19.71 -10.46 4.38
C SER A 172 -20.07 -9.44 5.47
N GLU A 173 -20.95 -9.82 6.39
CA GLU A 173 -21.37 -8.94 7.49
C GLU A 173 -20.18 -8.45 8.34
N HIS A 174 -19.20 -9.32 8.56
CA HIS A 174 -17.97 -9.00 9.29
C HIS A 174 -17.13 -7.96 8.55
N GLU A 175 -16.87 -8.19 7.25
CA GLU A 175 -16.15 -7.23 6.40
C GLU A 175 -16.87 -5.88 6.34
N ARG A 176 -18.20 -5.89 6.21
CA ARG A 176 -19.03 -4.68 6.17
C ARG A 176 -18.91 -3.87 7.46
N GLN A 177 -19.04 -4.50 8.63
CA GLN A 177 -18.89 -3.82 9.93
C GLN A 177 -17.51 -3.18 10.10
N MET A 178 -16.47 -3.84 9.61
CA MET A 178 -15.11 -3.34 9.71
C MET A 178 -14.83 -2.21 8.74
N MET A 179 -15.32 -2.30 7.51
CA MET A 179 -15.22 -1.21 6.54
C MET A 179 -15.98 0.03 7.02
N LEU A 180 -17.12 -0.14 7.70
CA LEU A 180 -17.83 0.96 8.36
C LEU A 180 -17.00 1.59 9.49
N ALA A 181 -16.41 0.78 10.38
CA ALA A 181 -15.54 1.29 11.43
C ALA A 181 -14.33 2.05 10.87
N LEU A 182 -13.74 1.54 9.78
CA LEU A 182 -12.63 2.20 9.08
C LEU A 182 -13.07 3.53 8.45
N LYS A 183 -14.22 3.56 7.78
CA LYS A 183 -14.81 4.76 7.20
C LYS A 183 -15.04 5.83 8.26
N ASP A 184 -15.64 5.47 9.38
CA ASP A 184 -15.93 6.39 10.49
C ASP A 184 -14.62 6.96 11.06
N GLU A 185 -13.59 6.13 11.19
CA GLU A 185 -12.28 6.55 11.69
C GLU A 185 -11.54 7.47 10.72
N VAL A 186 -11.56 7.17 9.41
CA VAL A 186 -11.02 8.05 8.36
C VAL A 186 -11.74 9.40 8.38
N ALA A 187 -13.07 9.39 8.48
CA ALA A 187 -13.87 10.61 8.56
C ALA A 187 -13.57 11.43 9.83
N ARG A 188 -13.43 10.77 10.98
CA ARG A 188 -13.09 11.39 12.26
C ARG A 188 -11.72 12.05 12.25
N ARG A 189 -10.72 11.42 11.61
CA ARG A 189 -9.35 11.97 11.51
C ARG A 189 -9.19 13.04 10.43
N GLY A 190 -10.01 13.00 9.38
CA GLY A 190 -9.89 13.92 8.24
C GLY A 190 -8.65 13.64 7.38
N PRO A 191 -8.11 14.63 6.65
CA PRO A 191 -6.88 14.46 5.87
C PRO A 191 -5.68 14.09 6.75
N CYS A 192 -4.72 13.33 6.19
CA CYS A 192 -3.51 12.97 6.92
C CYS A 192 -2.64 14.20 7.23
N VAL A 193 -2.36 14.41 8.53
CA VAL A 193 -1.49 15.49 9.05
C VAL A 193 -0.06 15.02 9.40
N GLN A 194 0.16 13.70 9.39
CA GLN A 194 1.46 13.10 9.75
C GLN A 194 2.43 13.07 8.57
N CYS A 195 1.91 12.96 7.35
CA CYS A 195 2.72 13.02 6.15
C CYS A 195 2.90 14.48 5.73
N PRO A 196 4.16 14.93 5.53
CA PRO A 196 4.40 16.29 5.11
C PRO A 196 3.69 16.55 3.77
N ALA A 197 2.89 17.62 3.74
CA ALA A 197 2.77 18.41 2.52
C ALA A 197 4.14 19.06 2.33
N ILE A 198 5.11 18.33 1.77
CA ILE A 198 6.42 18.94 1.48
C ILE A 198 6.20 20.11 0.52
#